data_AF-A0A8J7HJS7-F1
#
_entry.id   AF-A0A8J7HJS7-F1
#
_cell.length_a   1.000
_cell.length_b   1.000
_cell.length_c   1.000
_cell.angle_alpha   90.00
_cell.angle_beta   90.00
_cell.angle_gamma   90.00
#
_symmetry.space_group_name_H-M   'P 1'
#
loop_
_entity.id
_entity.type
_entity.pdbx_description
1 polymer ?
#
loop_
_entity_poly.entity_id
_entity_poly.type
_entity_poly.pdbx_seq_one_letter_code
_entity_poly.pdbx_strand_id
1 'polypeptide(L)'
;MGKAGQALKQVLESYNISQSQLATGLGVERPIVFRWYHEKIDPTAESVAEIVKVLNKINKSAANDFIQAYLGKLTLFKNQLINQDLPLSGQVNVTVLAQIFKDTTNSYKYLYFLSLLDILKRRKFDTLSPISFREIIVEMLANAWYPHKYFKLSFGTQDQIANKLDTLELEITEPILKFRDTDKKLLRNTINNQNIEDTINSINRYVSYRLIRPFFTQETRGLKDYDVNPTIINLANNQFNSKKPLYCFNAEDQKNCNAIILHPDWIQYLEQHYTIVRGWAYWEWLNYMQERNPSTPNVVNKLFMPQGRDSLVHQTQYWKTILQYQDIECIYSKIKLDKDEISLDHYLPWSFVAHDQLWNLIPTTTSVNSSKSNNLPSEKYLQNFIRLQHLGLTIYKQNVTQKKWFNDIESFVADLKVNQAEDLLNLEILFNAYEKTIQPLICLATMQGFSPNWIYA
;
A
#
# COMPACT_ATOMS: atom_id res chain seq x y z
N MET A 1 -8.11 18.88 22.73
CA MET A 1 -7.41 19.98 22.03
C MET A 1 -6.75 19.36 20.84
N GLY A 2 -6.96 19.89 19.64
CA GLY A 2 -6.45 19.26 18.43
C GLY A 2 -4.99 19.60 18.19
N LYS A 3 -4.39 18.70 17.41
CA LYS A 3 -2.96 18.64 17.15
C LYS A 3 -2.47 19.80 16.28
N ALA A 4 -3.37 20.43 15.52
CA ALA A 4 -3.04 21.50 14.58
C ALA A 4 -2.86 22.85 15.29
N GLY A 5 -3.74 23.20 16.23
CA GLY A 5 -3.60 24.43 17.03
C GLY A 5 -2.32 24.41 17.87
N GLN A 6 -1.99 23.25 18.46
CA GLN A 6 -0.76 23.05 19.22
C GLN A 6 0.50 23.21 18.37
N ALA A 7 0.55 22.53 17.22
CA ALA A 7 1.65 22.64 16.28
C ALA A 7 1.81 24.08 15.77
N LEU A 8 0.69 24.76 15.49
CA LEU A 8 0.69 26.12 14.99
C LEU A 8 1.25 27.08 16.05
N LYS A 9 0.77 26.98 17.29
CA LYS A 9 1.26 27.79 18.41
C LYS A 9 2.76 27.65 18.60
N GLN A 10 3.25 26.41 18.68
CA GLN A 10 4.67 26.10 18.86
C GLN A 10 5.54 26.72 17.77
N VAL A 11 5.13 26.61 16.50
CA VAL A 11 5.90 27.09 15.36
C VAL A 11 5.89 28.61 15.27
N LEU A 12 4.74 29.25 15.49
CA LEU A 12 4.66 30.70 15.49
C LEU A 12 5.55 31.32 16.58
N GLU A 13 5.60 30.70 17.77
CA GLU A 13 6.50 31.10 18.86
C GLU A 13 7.97 30.84 18.53
N SER A 14 8.31 29.65 18.03
CA SER A 14 9.71 29.25 17.78
C SER A 14 10.38 30.07 16.67
N TYR A 15 9.58 30.56 15.71
CA TYR A 15 10.07 31.30 14.55
C TYR A 15 9.75 32.80 14.60
N ASN A 16 9.22 33.31 15.71
CA ASN A 16 8.79 34.71 15.88
C ASN A 16 7.84 35.19 14.77
N ILE A 17 6.94 34.31 14.30
CA ILE A 17 5.94 34.64 13.29
C ILE A 17 4.68 35.14 14.00
N SER A 18 4.28 36.38 13.75
CA SER A 18 3.07 36.94 14.37
C SER A 18 1.80 36.33 13.79
N GLN A 19 0.75 36.22 14.61
CA GLN A 19 -0.59 35.80 14.16
C GLN A 19 -1.11 36.68 13.01
N SER A 20 -0.76 37.97 12.99
CA SER A 20 -1.14 38.92 11.94
C SER A 20 -0.45 38.59 10.61
N GLN A 21 0.83 38.24 10.62
CA GLN A 21 1.55 37.83 9.39
C GLN A 21 0.95 36.57 8.78
N LEU A 22 0.60 35.58 9.61
CA LEU A 22 -0.06 34.38 9.12
C LEU A 22 -1.48 34.67 8.59
N ALA A 23 -2.26 35.51 9.29
CA ALA A 23 -3.60 35.90 8.86
C ALA A 23 -3.59 36.60 7.49
N THR A 24 -2.65 37.54 7.29
CA THR A 24 -2.46 38.22 6.00
C THR A 24 -2.08 37.23 4.90
N GLY A 25 -1.17 36.30 5.17
CA GLY A 25 -0.75 35.30 4.18
C GLY A 25 -1.87 34.32 3.79
N LEU A 26 -2.79 34.04 4.70
CA LEU A 26 -3.95 33.18 4.49
C LEU A 26 -5.16 33.90 3.88
N GLY A 27 -5.16 35.24 3.85
CA GLY A 27 -6.33 36.02 3.41
C GLY A 27 -7.52 35.90 4.37
N VAL A 28 -7.27 35.69 5.67
CA VAL A 28 -8.32 35.55 6.70
C VAL A 28 -8.19 36.61 7.78
N GLU A 29 -9.26 36.87 8.52
CA GLU A 29 -9.22 37.83 9.63
C GLU A 29 -8.39 37.30 10.82
N ARG A 30 -7.62 38.19 11.47
CA ARG A 30 -6.79 37.86 12.65
C ARG A 30 -7.53 37.09 13.77
N PRO A 31 -8.80 37.36 14.10
CA PRO A 31 -9.54 36.59 15.11
C PRO A 31 -9.71 35.09 14.79
N ILE A 32 -9.59 34.69 13.53
CA ILE A 32 -9.61 33.27 13.12
C ILE A 32 -8.31 32.61 13.56
N VAL A 33 -7.16 33.19 13.20
CA VAL A 33 -5.82 32.71 13.59
C VAL A 33 -5.63 32.77 15.12
N PHE A 34 -6.17 33.79 15.78
CA PHE A 34 -6.17 33.90 17.24
C PHE A 34 -6.86 32.71 17.91
N ARG A 35 -8.01 32.27 17.37
CA ARG A 35 -8.74 31.10 17.90
C ARG A 35 -7.96 29.81 17.70
N TRP A 36 -7.23 29.66 16.60
CA TRP A 36 -6.34 28.52 16.35
C TRP A 36 -5.11 28.52 17.27
N TYR A 37 -4.45 29.67 17.40
CA TYR A 37 -3.24 29.83 18.22
C TYR A 37 -3.51 29.62 19.72
N HIS A 38 -4.65 30.08 20.23
CA HIS A 38 -5.07 29.84 21.62
C HIS A 38 -5.84 28.53 21.81
N GLU A 39 -5.83 27.65 20.80
CA GLU A 39 -6.41 26.30 20.86
C GLU A 39 -7.91 26.30 21.24
N LYS A 40 -8.63 27.38 20.91
CA LYS A 40 -10.08 27.51 21.12
C LYS A 40 -10.87 26.73 20.07
N ILE A 41 -10.32 26.66 18.85
CA ILE A 41 -10.84 25.91 17.70
C ILE A 41 -9.62 25.42 16.92
N ASP A 42 -9.66 24.22 16.33
CA ASP A 42 -8.58 23.76 15.44
C ASP A 42 -8.84 24.16 13.98
N PRO A 43 -7.79 24.47 13.20
CA PRO A 43 -7.92 24.65 11.76
C PRO A 43 -8.38 23.36 11.08
N THR A 44 -9.22 23.49 10.04
CA THR A 44 -9.66 22.36 9.19
C THR A 44 -8.49 21.76 8.41
N ALA A 45 -8.67 20.60 7.79
CA ALA A 45 -7.63 19.98 6.96
C ALA A 45 -7.20 20.88 5.79
N GLU A 46 -8.15 21.58 5.15
CA GLU A 46 -7.89 22.57 4.10
C GLU A 46 -7.13 23.77 4.66
N SER A 47 -7.54 24.26 5.83
CA SER A 47 -6.87 25.37 6.51
C SER A 47 -5.44 25.01 6.89
N VAL A 48 -5.19 23.77 7.32
CA VAL A 48 -3.84 23.25 7.61
C VAL A 48 -2.98 23.21 6.35
N ALA A 49 -3.52 22.75 5.22
CA ALA A 49 -2.78 22.73 3.95
C ALA A 49 -2.39 24.15 3.51
N GLU A 50 -3.29 25.13 3.67
CA GLU A 50 -2.99 26.53 3.38
C GLU A 50 -2.01 27.15 4.40
N ILE A 51 -2.11 26.81 5.69
CA ILE A 51 -1.14 27.22 6.72
C ILE A 51 0.26 26.75 6.32
N VAL A 52 0.41 25.49 5.87
CA VAL A 52 1.70 24.96 5.40
C VAL A 52 2.24 25.77 4.22
N LYS A 53 1.40 26.07 3.21
CA LYS A 53 1.81 26.84 2.03
C LYS A 53 2.26 28.25 2.41
N VAL A 54 1.53 28.91 3.30
CA VAL A 54 1.84 30.27 3.76
C VAL A 54 3.09 30.28 4.64
N LEU A 55 3.21 29.35 5.58
CA LEU A 55 4.43 29.19 6.38
C LEU A 55 5.63 28.92 5.47
N ASN A 56 5.49 28.11 4.42
CA ASN A 56 6.61 27.81 3.50
C ASN A 56 7.09 29.05 2.74
N LYS A 57 6.19 30.00 2.45
CA LYS A 57 6.53 31.30 1.87
C LYS A 57 7.17 32.27 2.87
N ILE A 58 6.76 32.22 4.14
CA ILE A 58 7.30 33.06 5.21
C ILE A 58 8.67 32.54 5.69
N ASN A 59 8.75 31.25 6.00
CA ASN A 59 9.94 30.56 6.46
C ASN A 59 9.81 29.04 6.21
N LYS A 60 10.64 28.50 5.31
CA LYS A 60 10.63 27.09 4.90
C LYS A 60 10.84 26.11 6.07
N SER A 61 11.67 26.46 7.04
CA SER A 61 11.91 25.62 8.24
C SER A 61 10.70 25.62 9.16
N ALA A 62 10.02 26.75 9.33
CA ALA A 62 8.77 26.83 10.10
C ALA A 62 7.67 25.93 9.51
N ALA A 63 7.57 25.86 8.18
CA ALA A 63 6.62 24.96 7.52
C ALA A 63 6.94 23.48 7.78
N ASN A 64 8.22 23.11 7.69
CA ASN A 64 8.66 21.74 7.95
C ASN A 64 8.41 21.33 9.40
N ASP A 65 8.68 22.21 10.35
CA ASP A 65 8.45 21.97 11.77
C ASP A 65 6.96 21.93 12.10
N PHE A 66 6.14 22.76 11.45
CA PHE A 66 4.68 22.69 11.56
C PHE A 66 4.14 21.37 11.04
N ILE A 67 4.60 20.93 9.87
CA ILE A 67 4.28 19.62 9.31
C ILE A 67 4.66 18.53 10.31
N GLN A 68 5.88 18.58 10.86
CA GLN A 68 6.41 17.58 11.80
C GLN A 68 5.65 17.54 13.12
N ALA A 69 5.35 18.69 13.71
CA ALA A 69 4.59 18.79 14.94
C ALA A 69 3.13 18.33 14.73
N TYR A 70 2.51 18.71 13.60
CA TYR A 70 1.12 18.37 13.30
C TYR A 70 0.93 16.89 12.91
N LEU A 71 1.77 16.34 12.05
CA LEU A 71 1.62 14.97 11.56
C LEU A 71 2.41 13.94 12.40
N GLY A 72 3.31 14.37 13.29
CA GLY A 72 4.15 13.48 14.10
C GLY A 72 5.13 12.66 13.24
N LYS A 73 5.61 11.50 13.75
CA LYS A 73 6.58 10.59 13.10
C LYS A 73 6.27 10.19 11.65
N LEU A 74 5.07 10.46 11.14
CA LEU A 74 4.68 10.34 9.73
C LEU A 74 5.44 11.30 8.79
N THR A 75 6.08 12.37 9.28
CA THR A 75 6.81 13.34 8.43
C THR A 75 8.26 12.99 8.17
N LEU A 76 8.87 12.15 9.01
CA LEU A 76 10.13 11.48 8.64
C LEU A 76 9.95 10.62 7.38
N PHE A 77 8.73 10.14 7.13
CA PHE A 77 8.39 9.39 5.93
C PHE A 77 7.96 10.27 4.75
N LYS A 78 7.39 11.47 4.97
CA LYS A 78 6.83 12.31 3.89
C LYS A 78 7.75 13.43 3.39
N ASN A 79 8.60 14.01 4.24
CA ASN A 79 9.50 15.11 3.80
C ASN A 79 10.78 14.62 3.09
N GLN A 80 11.05 13.30 3.07
CA GLN A 80 12.02 12.71 2.13
C GLN A 80 11.41 12.40 0.75
N LEU A 81 10.08 12.43 0.60
CA LEU A 81 9.40 12.11 -0.67
C LEU A 81 9.16 13.33 -1.58
N ILE A 82 9.56 14.54 -1.17
CA ILE A 82 9.35 15.77 -1.97
C ILE A 82 10.61 16.19 -2.78
N ASN A 83 11.73 15.50 -2.62
CA ASN A 83 12.73 15.40 -3.69
C ASN A 83 12.83 13.91 -4.06
N GLN A 84 12.46 13.56 -5.29
CA GLN A 84 12.60 12.21 -5.86
C GLN A 84 14.08 11.78 -6.04
N ASP A 85 15.00 12.42 -5.33
CA ASP A 85 16.43 12.24 -5.51
C ASP A 85 16.96 11.33 -4.41
N LEU A 86 17.53 10.20 -4.86
CA LEU A 86 18.33 9.34 -4.00
C LEU A 86 19.51 10.15 -3.42
N PRO A 87 19.91 9.91 -2.15
CA PRO A 87 21.02 10.64 -1.53
C PRO A 87 22.30 10.52 -2.35
N LEU A 88 22.95 11.65 -2.66
CA LEU A 88 24.18 11.61 -3.43
C LEU A 88 25.31 10.94 -2.63
N SER A 89 26.22 10.26 -3.33
CA SER A 89 27.41 9.64 -2.75
C SER A 89 28.65 10.03 -3.56
N GLY A 90 29.76 10.28 -2.87
CA GLY A 90 31.07 10.45 -3.50
C GLY A 90 31.74 9.13 -3.88
N GLN A 91 31.22 7.99 -3.43
CA GLN A 91 31.82 6.67 -3.65
C GLN A 91 31.20 5.91 -4.82
N VAL A 92 29.90 6.08 -5.05
CA VAL A 92 29.10 5.34 -6.03
C VAL A 92 28.23 6.27 -6.88
N ASN A 93 27.94 5.86 -8.11
CA ASN A 93 27.16 6.66 -9.05
C ASN A 93 25.64 6.49 -8.84
N VAL A 94 25.09 7.28 -7.92
CA VAL A 94 23.66 7.26 -7.56
C VAL A 94 22.76 7.73 -8.70
N THR A 95 23.24 8.64 -9.56
CA THR A 95 22.51 9.11 -10.74
C THR A 95 22.25 7.98 -11.74
N VAL A 96 23.17 7.02 -11.85
CA VAL A 96 22.98 5.81 -12.67
C VAL A 96 22.04 4.81 -11.98
N LEU A 97 22.13 4.66 -10.65
CA LEU A 97 21.19 3.82 -9.89
C LEU A 97 19.73 4.28 -10.09
N ALA A 98 19.48 5.58 -10.10
CA ALA A 98 18.15 6.13 -10.34
C ALA A 98 17.56 5.75 -11.72
N GLN A 99 18.38 5.26 -12.65
CA GLN A 99 17.97 4.88 -14.02
C GLN A 99 17.71 3.38 -14.18
N ILE A 100 17.89 2.54 -13.15
CA ILE A 100 17.75 1.08 -13.28
C ILE A 100 16.35 0.65 -13.74
N PHE A 101 15.30 1.41 -13.38
CA PHE A 101 13.91 1.18 -13.78
C PHE A 101 13.51 1.87 -15.08
N LYS A 102 14.44 2.53 -15.78
CA LYS A 102 14.15 3.07 -17.10
C LYS A 102 13.81 1.94 -18.08
N ASP A 103 12.83 2.22 -18.95
CA ASP A 103 12.38 1.34 -20.05
C ASP A 103 11.94 -0.05 -19.54
N THR A 104 11.01 -0.09 -18.57
CA THR A 104 10.43 -1.34 -18.05
C THR A 104 9.16 -1.73 -18.79
N THR A 105 9.06 -2.97 -19.25
CA THR A 105 7.82 -3.56 -19.78
C THR A 105 7.13 -4.48 -18.76
N ASN A 106 7.92 -5.18 -17.95
CA ASN A 106 7.49 -6.12 -16.91
C ASN A 106 7.95 -5.68 -15.51
N SER A 107 7.43 -6.35 -14.48
CA SER A 107 7.71 -6.11 -13.07
C SER A 107 9.12 -6.51 -12.62
N TYR A 108 9.89 -7.20 -13.46
CA TYR A 108 11.00 -8.02 -12.97
C TYR A 108 12.09 -7.17 -12.34
N LYS A 109 12.43 -6.02 -12.94
CA LYS A 109 13.45 -5.13 -12.37
C LYS A 109 13.04 -4.61 -10.99
N TYR A 110 11.78 -4.18 -10.84
CA TYR A 110 11.24 -3.68 -9.56
C TYR A 110 11.31 -4.76 -8.48
N LEU A 111 10.75 -5.93 -8.77
CA LEU A 111 10.78 -7.07 -7.86
C LEU A 111 12.21 -7.50 -7.54
N TYR A 112 13.09 -7.57 -8.53
CA TYR A 112 14.49 -7.98 -8.34
C TYR A 112 15.22 -7.02 -7.41
N PHE A 113 15.14 -5.72 -7.66
CA PHE A 113 15.83 -4.74 -6.80
C PHE A 113 15.24 -4.69 -5.39
N LEU A 114 13.90 -4.72 -5.24
CA LEU A 114 13.25 -4.82 -3.93
C LEU A 114 13.68 -6.09 -3.19
N SER A 115 13.79 -7.22 -3.89
CA SER A 115 14.29 -8.48 -3.36
C SER A 115 15.74 -8.39 -2.91
N LEU A 116 16.61 -7.72 -3.67
CA LEU A 116 17.99 -7.47 -3.22
C LEU A 116 18.02 -6.67 -1.92
N LEU A 117 17.21 -5.62 -1.80
CA LEU A 117 17.13 -4.81 -0.57
C LEU A 117 16.64 -5.64 0.62
N ASP A 118 15.60 -6.46 0.43
CA ASP A 118 15.06 -7.33 1.48
C ASP A 118 16.09 -8.40 1.90
N ILE A 119 16.79 -9.03 0.95
CA ILE A 119 17.87 -10.00 1.21
C ILE A 119 19.02 -9.34 1.97
N LEU A 120 19.51 -8.18 1.52
CA LEU A 120 20.59 -7.43 2.17
C LEU A 120 20.22 -7.07 3.61
N LYS A 121 19.01 -6.55 3.83
CA LYS A 121 18.54 -6.20 5.18
C LYS A 121 18.52 -7.42 6.10
N ARG A 122 18.02 -8.57 5.60
CA ARG A 122 17.99 -9.84 6.35
C ARG A 122 19.40 -10.37 6.65
N ARG A 123 20.32 -10.24 5.69
CA ARG A 123 21.74 -10.61 5.85
C ARG A 123 22.57 -9.58 6.63
N LYS A 124 21.93 -8.54 7.18
CA LYS A 124 22.61 -7.42 7.87
C LYS A 124 23.73 -6.80 7.03
N PHE A 125 23.47 -6.64 5.73
CA PHE A 125 24.40 -6.02 4.77
C PHE A 125 25.77 -6.71 4.71
N ASP A 126 25.81 -8.05 4.83
CA ASP A 126 27.02 -8.84 4.60
C ASP A 126 27.62 -8.58 3.20
N THR A 127 28.91 -8.26 3.18
CA THR A 127 29.69 -7.92 1.98
C THR A 127 30.44 -9.10 1.37
N LEU A 128 30.50 -10.25 2.06
CA LEU A 128 31.39 -11.35 1.67
C LEU A 128 30.67 -12.47 0.92
N SER A 129 29.38 -12.67 1.18
CA SER A 129 28.63 -13.80 0.64
C SER A 129 27.95 -13.46 -0.69
N PRO A 130 28.19 -14.21 -1.77
CA PRO A 130 27.40 -14.11 -2.99
C PRO A 130 25.90 -14.31 -2.73
N ILE A 131 25.06 -13.69 -3.56
CA ILE A 131 23.61 -13.91 -3.53
C ILE A 131 23.25 -14.74 -4.76
N SER A 132 22.78 -15.97 -4.51
CA SER A 132 22.38 -16.88 -5.59
C SER A 132 21.15 -16.36 -6.34
N PHE A 133 21.04 -16.65 -7.63
CA PHE A 133 19.82 -16.34 -8.39
C PHE A 133 18.61 -17.03 -7.78
N ARG A 134 18.75 -18.25 -7.25
CA ARG A 134 17.67 -18.94 -6.55
C ARG A 134 17.12 -18.11 -5.39
N GLU A 135 17.98 -17.58 -4.53
CA GLU A 135 17.55 -16.76 -3.40
C GLU A 135 16.83 -15.49 -3.84
N ILE A 136 17.32 -14.83 -4.90
CA ILE A 136 16.69 -13.63 -5.46
C ILE A 136 15.31 -13.95 -6.01
N ILE A 137 15.19 -15.02 -6.81
CA ILE A 137 13.93 -15.43 -7.42
C ILE A 137 12.91 -15.88 -6.37
N VAL A 138 13.33 -16.61 -5.34
CA VAL A 138 12.45 -16.97 -4.20
C VAL A 138 11.93 -15.71 -3.51
N GLU A 139 12.78 -14.71 -3.27
CA GLU A 139 12.34 -13.44 -2.67
C GLU A 139 11.42 -12.66 -3.63
N MET A 140 11.68 -12.67 -4.94
CA MET A 140 10.81 -12.03 -5.94
C MET A 140 9.41 -12.65 -5.93
N LEU A 141 9.32 -13.98 -5.91
CA LEU A 141 8.05 -14.70 -5.83
C LEU A 141 7.33 -14.39 -4.51
N ALA A 142 8.06 -14.34 -3.39
CA ALA A 142 7.48 -13.97 -2.09
C ALA A 142 6.96 -12.51 -2.08
N ASN A 143 7.68 -11.59 -2.71
CA ASN A 143 7.27 -10.18 -2.88
C ASN A 143 6.04 -10.03 -3.77
N ALA A 144 5.90 -10.85 -4.81
CA ALA A 144 4.77 -10.82 -5.71
C ALA A 144 3.55 -11.61 -5.21
N TRP A 145 3.72 -12.53 -4.24
CA TRP A 145 2.66 -13.42 -3.79
C TRP A 145 1.46 -12.68 -3.21
N TYR A 146 1.65 -11.72 -2.29
CA TYR A 146 0.53 -10.98 -1.70
C TYR A 146 -0.25 -10.16 -2.75
N PRO A 147 0.40 -9.29 -3.55
CA PRO A 147 -0.26 -8.58 -4.64
C PRO A 147 -1.07 -9.49 -5.57
N HIS A 148 -0.48 -10.60 -6.02
CA HIS A 148 -1.10 -11.49 -7.00
C HIS A 148 -2.11 -12.46 -6.38
N LYS A 149 -1.68 -13.33 -5.46
CA LYS A 149 -2.52 -14.42 -4.92
C LYS A 149 -3.54 -13.95 -3.90
N TYR A 150 -3.17 -13.01 -3.03
CA TYR A 150 -4.05 -12.55 -1.94
C TYR A 150 -4.96 -11.40 -2.40
N PHE A 151 -4.40 -10.40 -3.09
CA PHE A 151 -5.12 -9.20 -3.50
C PHE A 151 -5.57 -9.19 -4.97
N LYS A 152 -5.20 -10.21 -5.75
CA LYS A 152 -5.62 -10.39 -7.16
C LYS A 152 -5.28 -9.20 -8.07
N LEU A 153 -4.15 -8.55 -7.82
CA LEU A 153 -3.62 -7.50 -8.69
C LEU A 153 -3.00 -8.09 -9.95
N SER A 154 -3.21 -7.42 -11.07
CA SER A 154 -2.58 -7.72 -12.35
C SER A 154 -1.18 -7.14 -12.42
N PHE A 155 -0.21 -7.94 -12.88
CA PHE A 155 1.15 -7.48 -13.18
C PHE A 155 1.28 -7.03 -14.65
N GLY A 156 0.19 -7.06 -15.41
CA GLY A 156 0.18 -6.84 -16.85
C GLY A 156 0.30 -8.13 -17.66
N THR A 157 -0.22 -8.11 -18.89
CA THR A 157 -0.39 -9.32 -19.72
C THR A 157 0.91 -9.94 -20.24
N GLN A 158 1.98 -9.15 -20.33
CA GLN A 158 3.30 -9.63 -20.76
C GLN A 158 4.11 -10.22 -19.60
N ASP A 159 3.75 -9.88 -18.36
CA ASP A 159 4.46 -10.31 -17.16
C ASP A 159 4.17 -11.80 -16.87
N GLN A 160 5.21 -12.57 -16.53
CA GLN A 160 5.07 -14.00 -16.23
C GLN A 160 5.18 -14.33 -14.74
N ILE A 161 5.45 -13.38 -13.85
CA ILE A 161 5.58 -13.65 -12.40
C ILE A 161 4.27 -14.25 -11.86
N ALA A 162 3.14 -13.64 -12.24
CA ALA A 162 1.80 -14.13 -11.91
C ALA A 162 1.60 -15.59 -12.37
N ASN A 163 1.86 -15.85 -13.66
CA ASN A 163 1.74 -17.19 -14.23
C ASN A 163 2.64 -18.21 -13.54
N LYS A 164 3.89 -17.83 -13.22
CA LYS A 164 4.84 -18.70 -12.49
C LYS A 164 4.37 -18.97 -11.07
N LEU A 165 3.77 -18.01 -10.37
CA LEU A 165 3.15 -18.22 -9.07
C LEU A 165 1.91 -19.12 -9.16
N ASP A 166 1.15 -19.02 -10.25
CA ASP A 166 -0.04 -19.83 -10.47
C ASP A 166 0.27 -21.30 -10.73
N THR A 167 1.44 -21.61 -11.30
CA THR A 167 1.90 -22.99 -11.47
C THR A 167 2.39 -23.65 -10.18
N LEU A 168 2.58 -22.90 -9.08
CA LEU A 168 3.04 -23.46 -7.82
C LEU A 168 1.87 -23.95 -6.97
N GLU A 169 1.95 -25.20 -6.52
CA GLU A 169 1.02 -25.79 -5.57
C GLU A 169 1.43 -25.43 -4.13
N LEU A 170 1.23 -24.16 -3.77
CA LEU A 170 1.61 -23.65 -2.45
C LEU A 170 0.51 -23.97 -1.42
N GLU A 171 0.82 -24.85 -0.47
CA GLU A 171 0.01 -25.03 0.73
C GLU A 171 0.21 -23.84 1.68
N ILE A 172 -0.69 -22.87 1.61
CA ILE A 172 -0.62 -21.64 2.41
C ILE A 172 -1.68 -21.68 3.52
N THR A 173 -1.20 -21.73 4.76
CA THR A 173 -2.04 -21.76 5.97
C THR A 173 -1.68 -20.61 6.92
N GLU A 174 -2.28 -20.58 8.10
CA GLU A 174 -1.78 -19.73 9.17
C GLU A 174 -0.34 -20.11 9.53
N PRO A 175 0.57 -19.15 9.77
CA PRO A 175 0.33 -17.73 10.03
C PRO A 175 0.32 -16.79 8.80
N ILE A 176 0.59 -17.29 7.58
CA ILE A 176 0.76 -16.47 6.36
C ILE A 176 -0.53 -15.71 6.02
N LEU A 177 -1.68 -16.38 6.06
CA LEU A 177 -3.00 -15.78 5.76
C LEU A 177 -3.45 -14.73 6.78
N LYS A 178 -2.87 -14.72 7.99
CA LYS A 178 -3.15 -13.73 9.04
C LYS A 178 -2.05 -12.66 9.16
N PHE A 179 -1.16 -12.57 8.17
CA PHE A 179 -0.07 -11.58 8.14
C PHE A 179 0.87 -11.64 9.35
N ARG A 180 0.99 -12.83 9.96
CA ARG A 180 1.85 -13.07 11.14
C ARG A 180 3.23 -13.60 10.77
N ASP A 181 3.45 -13.96 9.50
CA ASP A 181 4.77 -14.26 8.94
C ASP A 181 5.45 -12.94 8.51
N THR A 182 5.80 -12.08 9.47
CA THR A 182 6.21 -10.69 9.23
C THR A 182 7.46 -10.53 8.37
N ASP A 183 8.35 -11.53 8.40
CA ASP A 183 9.53 -11.60 7.53
C ASP A 183 9.25 -12.38 6.22
N LYS A 184 8.07 -12.97 6.00
CA LYS A 184 7.77 -13.89 4.88
C LYS A 184 8.64 -15.17 4.90
N LYS A 185 9.14 -15.57 6.07
CA LYS A 185 10.07 -16.70 6.21
C LYS A 185 9.40 -18.02 5.84
N LEU A 186 8.18 -18.24 6.31
CA LEU A 186 7.43 -19.45 5.99
C LEU A 186 7.04 -19.45 4.52
N LEU A 187 6.56 -18.31 3.99
CA LEU A 187 6.22 -18.18 2.58
C LEU A 187 7.42 -18.52 1.67
N ARG A 188 8.60 -17.98 1.97
CA ARG A 188 9.82 -18.32 1.21
C ARG A 188 10.19 -19.78 1.31
N ASN A 189 10.08 -20.40 2.49
CA ASN A 189 10.33 -21.82 2.65
C ASN A 189 9.36 -22.66 1.81
N THR A 190 8.06 -22.32 1.84
CA THR A 190 7.05 -23.00 1.02
C THR A 190 7.35 -22.89 -0.46
N ILE A 191 7.73 -21.70 -0.95
CA ILE A 191 8.13 -21.49 -2.35
C ILE A 191 9.42 -22.27 -2.69
N ASN A 192 10.42 -22.23 -1.82
CA ASN A 192 11.72 -22.85 -2.07
C ASN A 192 11.68 -24.38 -2.06
N ASN A 193 10.67 -24.97 -1.40
CA ASN A 193 10.40 -26.41 -1.40
C ASN A 193 9.74 -26.91 -2.70
N GLN A 194 9.28 -26.01 -3.57
CA GLN A 194 8.73 -26.35 -4.88
C GLN A 194 9.84 -26.53 -5.92
N ASN A 195 9.54 -27.21 -7.02
CA ASN A 195 10.42 -27.23 -8.19
C ASN A 195 10.31 -25.91 -8.97
N ILE A 196 11.27 -25.02 -8.76
CA ILE A 196 11.30 -23.67 -9.34
C ILE A 196 12.43 -23.47 -10.36
N GLU A 197 13.09 -24.52 -10.84
CA GLU A 197 14.25 -24.39 -11.74
C GLU A 197 13.89 -23.71 -13.07
N ASP A 198 12.77 -24.09 -13.68
CA ASP A 198 12.28 -23.42 -14.88
C ASP A 198 11.95 -21.94 -14.62
N THR A 199 11.33 -21.64 -13.47
CA THR A 199 11.03 -20.27 -13.04
C THR A 199 12.30 -19.43 -12.87
N ILE A 200 13.32 -19.99 -12.24
CA ILE A 200 14.64 -19.35 -12.08
C ILE A 200 15.22 -19.06 -13.47
N ASN A 201 15.32 -20.07 -14.33
CA ASN A 201 15.92 -19.92 -15.67
C ASN A 201 15.16 -18.89 -16.52
N SER A 202 13.83 -18.92 -16.49
CA SER A 202 12.96 -18.05 -17.27
C SER A 202 13.03 -16.59 -16.83
N ILE A 203 12.86 -16.31 -15.53
CA ILE A 203 12.86 -14.94 -15.01
C ILE A 203 14.28 -14.36 -15.04
N ASN A 204 15.27 -15.16 -14.62
CA ASN A 204 16.66 -14.73 -14.52
C ASN A 204 17.34 -14.53 -15.88
N ARG A 205 16.74 -15.06 -16.98
CA ARG A 205 17.27 -14.97 -18.34
C ARG A 205 17.76 -13.58 -18.71
N TYR A 206 17.09 -12.53 -18.24
CA TYR A 206 17.43 -11.14 -18.57
C TYR A 206 17.62 -10.24 -17.35
N VAL A 207 16.79 -10.36 -16.32
CA VAL A 207 16.67 -9.31 -15.29
C VAL A 207 18.00 -8.99 -14.58
N SER A 208 18.79 -10.01 -14.22
CA SER A 208 20.10 -9.85 -13.57
C SER A 208 21.11 -9.07 -14.41
N TYR A 209 21.01 -9.14 -15.73
CA TYR A 209 21.91 -8.42 -16.65
C TYR A 209 21.34 -7.04 -17.00
N ARG A 210 20.02 -6.96 -17.23
CA ARG A 210 19.34 -5.74 -17.68
C ARG A 210 19.14 -4.71 -16.58
N LEU A 211 19.12 -5.12 -15.31
CA LEU A 211 19.02 -4.20 -14.18
C LEU A 211 20.25 -3.28 -14.09
N ILE A 212 21.45 -3.83 -14.26
CA ILE A 212 22.71 -3.06 -14.19
C ILE A 212 23.17 -2.50 -15.54
N ARG A 213 22.43 -2.75 -16.62
CA ARG A 213 22.77 -2.20 -17.95
C ARG A 213 22.98 -0.68 -17.97
N PRO A 214 22.27 0.16 -17.20
CA PRO A 214 22.53 1.60 -17.18
C PRO A 214 23.95 1.99 -16.76
N PHE A 215 24.64 1.13 -16.00
CA PHE A 215 26.06 1.30 -15.68
C PHE A 215 26.96 1.13 -16.91
N PHE A 216 26.45 0.58 -18.02
CA PHE A 216 27.21 0.27 -19.23
C PHE A 216 26.48 0.74 -20.50
N THR A 217 25.75 1.86 -20.41
CA THR A 217 24.94 2.36 -21.55
C THR A 217 25.78 2.66 -22.79
N GLN A 218 27.00 3.18 -22.63
CA GLN A 218 27.87 3.49 -23.78
C GLN A 218 28.39 2.21 -24.44
N GLU A 219 28.86 1.26 -23.64
CA GLU A 219 29.43 0.00 -24.10
C GLU A 219 28.38 -0.95 -24.68
N THR A 220 27.13 -0.87 -24.20
CA THR A 220 26.03 -1.72 -24.68
C THR A 220 25.13 -1.07 -25.74
N ARG A 221 25.53 0.09 -26.26
CA ARG A 221 24.77 0.81 -27.29
C ARG A 221 24.87 0.08 -28.62
N GLY A 222 23.74 -0.21 -29.24
CA GLY A 222 23.68 -0.85 -30.56
C GLY A 222 23.97 -2.37 -30.56
N LEU A 223 24.21 -2.98 -29.41
CA LEU A 223 24.35 -4.42 -29.30
C LEU A 223 23.06 -5.14 -29.68
N LYS A 224 23.21 -6.29 -30.35
CA LYS A 224 22.11 -7.22 -30.55
C LYS A 224 21.73 -7.86 -29.23
N ASP A 225 20.46 -8.26 -29.08
CA ASP A 225 19.93 -8.70 -27.79
C ASP A 225 20.68 -9.90 -27.19
N TYR A 226 21.11 -10.84 -28.03
CA TYR A 226 21.87 -12.03 -27.60
C TYR A 226 23.28 -11.71 -27.09
N ASP A 227 23.88 -10.58 -27.51
CA ASP A 227 25.22 -10.16 -27.10
C ASP A 227 25.22 -9.40 -25.77
N VAL A 228 24.05 -8.90 -25.33
CA VAL A 228 23.97 -8.01 -24.15
C VAL A 228 24.38 -8.74 -22.88
N ASN A 229 23.86 -9.94 -22.61
CA ASN A 229 24.14 -10.62 -21.34
C ASN A 229 25.63 -11.01 -21.20
N PRO A 230 26.28 -11.67 -22.19
CA PRO A 230 27.71 -11.96 -22.10
C PRO A 230 28.56 -10.70 -21.95
N THR A 231 28.20 -9.62 -22.65
CA THR A 231 28.91 -8.34 -22.56
C THR A 231 28.78 -7.73 -21.16
N ILE A 232 27.58 -7.76 -20.56
CA ILE A 232 27.36 -7.26 -19.20
C ILE A 232 28.17 -8.07 -18.18
N ILE A 233 28.25 -9.40 -18.31
CA ILE A 233 29.07 -10.24 -17.42
C ILE A 233 30.54 -9.81 -17.51
N ASN A 234 31.08 -9.74 -18.73
CA ASN A 234 32.48 -9.35 -18.95
C ASN A 234 32.79 -7.96 -18.39
N LEU A 235 31.95 -6.97 -18.68
CA LEU A 235 32.13 -5.60 -18.21
C LEU A 235 32.01 -5.49 -16.69
N ALA A 236 30.99 -6.11 -16.09
CA ALA A 236 30.76 -6.04 -14.65
C ALA A 236 31.89 -6.69 -13.85
N ASN A 237 32.45 -7.80 -14.34
CA ASN A 237 33.58 -8.47 -13.69
C ASN A 237 34.89 -7.70 -13.89
N ASN A 238 35.21 -7.29 -15.12
CA ASN A 238 36.50 -6.64 -15.44
C ASN A 238 36.58 -5.18 -14.96
N GLN A 239 35.45 -4.49 -14.87
CA GLN A 239 35.36 -3.09 -14.45
C GLN A 239 34.77 -2.93 -13.04
N PHE A 240 34.76 -4.00 -12.24
CA PHE A 240 34.13 -4.01 -10.92
C PHE A 240 34.65 -2.89 -10.01
N ASN A 241 35.97 -2.75 -9.90
CA ASN A 241 36.58 -1.74 -9.02
C ASN A 241 36.68 -0.35 -9.67
N SER A 242 36.78 -0.26 -11.00
CA SER A 242 36.98 1.00 -11.71
C SER A 242 35.68 1.74 -11.98
N LYS A 243 34.62 1.02 -12.40
CA LYS A 243 33.30 1.60 -12.71
C LYS A 243 32.30 1.46 -11.56
N LYS A 244 32.53 0.51 -10.65
CA LYS A 244 31.67 0.23 -9.48
C LYS A 244 30.21 0.03 -9.88
N PRO A 245 29.88 -0.96 -10.73
CA PRO A 245 28.50 -1.36 -10.95
C PRO A 245 27.88 -1.87 -9.63
N LEU A 246 26.55 -1.93 -9.56
CA LEU A 246 25.85 -2.41 -8.37
C LEU A 246 26.35 -3.79 -7.89
N TYR A 247 26.63 -4.68 -8.85
CA TYR A 247 27.20 -6.00 -8.62
C TYR A 247 27.96 -6.51 -9.86
N CYS A 248 28.79 -7.53 -9.64
CA CYS A 248 29.34 -8.41 -10.67
C CYS A 248 28.81 -9.84 -10.52
N PHE A 249 29.34 -10.77 -11.31
CA PHE A 249 28.87 -12.15 -11.39
C PHE A 249 29.94 -13.13 -10.92
N ASN A 250 29.53 -14.26 -10.34
CA ASN A 250 30.46 -15.27 -9.81
C ASN A 250 31.11 -16.17 -10.87
N ALA A 251 30.89 -15.90 -12.16
CA ALA A 251 31.48 -16.63 -13.28
C ALA A 251 31.74 -15.69 -14.45
N GLU A 252 32.60 -16.12 -15.37
CA GLU A 252 32.97 -15.36 -16.58
C GLU A 252 31.99 -15.55 -17.74
N ASP A 253 31.18 -16.62 -17.69
CA ASP A 253 30.21 -16.97 -18.72
C ASP A 253 28.80 -17.15 -18.13
N GLN A 254 27.81 -16.96 -19.01
CA GLN A 254 26.40 -17.02 -18.62
C GLN A 254 25.95 -18.42 -18.17
N LYS A 255 26.57 -19.49 -18.67
CA LYS A 255 26.16 -20.87 -18.38
C LYS A 255 26.53 -21.29 -16.95
N ASN A 256 27.71 -20.86 -16.48
CA ASN A 256 28.21 -21.18 -15.15
C ASN A 256 27.84 -20.12 -14.09
N CYS A 257 27.29 -18.98 -14.52
CA CYS A 257 26.84 -17.93 -13.61
C CYS A 257 25.58 -18.34 -12.86
N ASN A 258 25.64 -18.35 -11.53
CA ASN A 258 24.50 -18.68 -10.67
C ASN A 258 24.31 -17.73 -9.48
N ALA A 259 25.20 -16.74 -9.32
CA ALA A 259 25.14 -15.76 -8.24
C ALA A 259 25.72 -14.41 -8.66
N ILE A 260 25.29 -13.37 -7.94
CA ILE A 260 25.87 -12.03 -8.02
C ILE A 260 26.73 -11.75 -6.79
N ILE A 261 27.68 -10.84 -6.95
CA ILE A 261 28.54 -10.33 -5.87
C ILE A 261 28.38 -8.80 -5.88
N LEU A 262 27.74 -8.25 -4.85
CA LEU A 262 27.52 -6.81 -4.73
C LEU A 262 28.83 -6.07 -4.44
N HIS A 263 28.96 -4.87 -5.00
CA HIS A 263 30.12 -4.04 -4.72
C HIS A 263 30.09 -3.52 -3.27
N PRO A 264 31.20 -3.58 -2.51
CA PRO A 264 31.25 -3.13 -1.12
C PRO A 264 30.76 -1.69 -0.91
N ASP A 265 31.20 -0.74 -1.74
CA ASP A 265 30.75 0.65 -1.66
C ASP A 265 29.23 0.81 -1.88
N TRP A 266 28.63 -0.04 -2.73
CA TRP A 266 27.18 -0.05 -2.91
C TRP A 266 26.48 -0.62 -1.68
N ILE A 267 27.02 -1.66 -1.05
CA ILE A 267 26.47 -2.19 0.20
C ILE A 267 26.50 -1.13 1.30
N GLN A 268 27.63 -0.44 1.47
CA GLN A 268 27.76 0.66 2.44
C GLN A 268 26.71 1.76 2.18
N TYR A 269 26.56 2.19 0.93
CA TYR A 269 25.57 3.19 0.54
C TYR A 269 24.13 2.71 0.82
N LEU A 270 23.81 1.48 0.43
CA LEU A 270 22.48 0.90 0.62
C LEU A 270 22.16 0.69 2.11
N GLU A 271 23.12 0.34 2.95
CA GLU A 271 22.94 0.24 4.40
C GLU A 271 22.62 1.61 5.00
N GLN A 272 23.45 2.61 4.69
CA GLN A 272 23.30 3.96 5.21
C GLN A 272 21.97 4.61 4.79
N HIS A 273 21.51 4.35 3.56
CA HIS A 273 20.34 4.99 2.98
C HIS A 273 19.16 4.04 2.74
N TYR A 274 19.14 2.88 3.41
CA TYR A 274 18.19 1.80 3.16
C TYR A 274 16.73 2.27 3.08
N THR A 275 16.28 3.04 4.07
CA THR A 275 14.89 3.52 4.13
C THR A 275 14.52 4.38 2.93
N ILE A 276 15.44 5.24 2.49
CA ILE A 276 15.21 6.17 1.37
C ILE A 276 15.21 5.40 0.05
N VAL A 277 16.22 4.56 -0.17
CA VAL A 277 16.34 3.75 -1.40
C VAL A 277 15.17 2.78 -1.53
N ARG A 278 14.74 2.16 -0.43
CA ARG A 278 13.58 1.28 -0.42
C ARG A 278 12.28 2.04 -0.66
N GLY A 279 12.12 3.23 -0.08
CA GLY A 279 10.98 4.10 -0.33
C GLY A 279 10.87 4.54 -1.80
N TRP A 280 12.00 4.91 -2.41
CA TRP A 280 12.08 5.20 -3.84
C TRP A 280 11.73 3.98 -4.70
N ALA A 281 12.33 2.81 -4.43
CA ALA A 281 12.04 1.59 -5.19
C ALA A 281 10.57 1.15 -5.05
N TYR A 282 9.97 1.34 -3.87
CA TYR A 282 8.53 1.17 -3.69
C TYR A 282 7.79 2.14 -4.60
N TRP A 283 8.04 3.45 -4.51
CA TRP A 283 7.33 4.44 -5.33
C TRP A 283 7.30 4.08 -6.82
N GLU A 284 8.46 3.70 -7.36
CA GLU A 284 8.60 3.24 -8.74
C GLU A 284 7.76 1.97 -9.02
N TRP A 285 7.80 0.99 -8.11
CA TRP A 285 6.96 -0.21 -8.20
C TRP A 285 5.46 0.08 -8.12
N LEU A 286 5.05 1.02 -7.27
CA LEU A 286 3.66 1.43 -7.11
C LEU A 286 3.14 2.14 -8.37
N ASN A 287 3.95 2.97 -9.01
CA ASN A 287 3.57 3.61 -10.28
C ASN A 287 3.32 2.56 -11.36
N TYR A 288 4.25 1.62 -11.52
CA TYR A 288 4.07 0.50 -12.44
C TYR A 288 2.77 -0.27 -12.15
N MET A 289 2.52 -0.63 -10.89
CA MET A 289 1.34 -1.43 -10.53
C MET A 289 0.02 -0.66 -10.63
N GLN A 290 0.02 0.66 -10.43
CA GLN A 290 -1.16 1.49 -10.69
C GLN A 290 -1.51 1.52 -12.18
N GLU A 291 -0.51 1.64 -13.07
CA GLU A 291 -0.74 1.59 -14.52
C GLU A 291 -1.33 0.24 -14.97
N ARG A 292 -0.96 -0.85 -14.30
CA ARG A 292 -1.52 -2.19 -14.58
C ARG A 292 -2.89 -2.44 -13.96
N ASN A 293 -3.31 -1.62 -13.00
CA ASN A 293 -4.56 -1.79 -12.24
C ASN A 293 -5.34 -0.47 -12.10
N PRO A 294 -5.66 0.24 -13.21
CA PRO A 294 -6.18 1.61 -13.16
C PRO A 294 -7.55 1.73 -12.48
N SER A 295 -8.37 0.68 -12.52
CA SER A 295 -9.71 0.65 -11.94
C SER A 295 -9.78 -0.04 -10.59
N THR A 296 -8.65 -0.52 -10.07
CA THR A 296 -8.62 -1.28 -8.82
C THR A 296 -8.52 -0.33 -7.63
N PRO A 297 -9.43 -0.41 -6.64
CA PRO A 297 -9.35 0.45 -5.48
C PRO A 297 -8.11 0.14 -4.63
N ASN A 298 -7.54 1.16 -3.98
CA ASN A 298 -6.53 1.02 -2.93
C ASN A 298 -5.31 0.14 -3.29
N VAL A 299 -4.78 0.25 -4.52
CA VAL A 299 -3.59 -0.50 -4.97
C VAL A 299 -2.41 -0.37 -3.98
N VAL A 300 -2.21 0.82 -3.42
CA VAL A 300 -1.14 1.10 -2.45
C VAL A 300 -1.17 0.16 -1.24
N ASN A 301 -2.35 -0.14 -0.70
CA ASN A 301 -2.54 -1.00 0.47
C ASN A 301 -2.48 -2.50 0.14
N LYS A 302 -2.50 -2.83 -1.16
CA LYS A 302 -2.49 -4.21 -1.68
C LYS A 302 -1.12 -4.64 -2.20
N LEU A 303 -0.17 -3.72 -2.25
CA LEU A 303 1.11 -3.95 -2.91
C LEU A 303 2.13 -4.71 -2.05
N PHE A 304 1.94 -4.70 -0.73
CA PHE A 304 2.79 -5.40 0.22
C PHE A 304 1.94 -6.21 1.19
N MET A 305 2.59 -7.15 1.87
CA MET A 305 1.99 -7.78 3.02
C MET A 305 1.56 -6.70 4.03
N PRO A 306 0.27 -6.67 4.43
CA PRO A 306 -0.18 -5.81 5.51
C PRO A 306 0.62 -6.07 6.78
N GLN A 307 0.91 -5.03 7.57
CA GLN A 307 1.51 -5.20 8.90
C GLN A 307 0.53 -5.80 9.93
N GLY A 308 -0.72 -6.01 9.51
CA GLY A 308 -1.86 -6.51 10.27
C GLY A 308 -3.15 -6.04 9.60
N ARG A 309 -4.29 -6.51 10.10
CA ARG A 309 -5.59 -5.85 9.85
C ARG A 309 -5.86 -4.91 11.01
N ASP A 310 -6.40 -3.74 10.71
CA ASP A 310 -6.84 -2.82 11.75
C ASP A 310 -7.93 -3.46 12.61
N SER A 311 -8.00 -3.04 13.86
CA SER A 311 -9.01 -3.54 14.78
C SER A 311 -10.38 -3.01 14.37
N LEU A 312 -11.35 -3.91 14.23
CA LEU A 312 -12.75 -3.56 13.95
C LEU A 312 -13.51 -3.04 15.19
N VAL A 313 -12.82 -2.70 16.29
CA VAL A 313 -13.46 -2.28 17.55
C VAL A 313 -14.42 -1.12 17.36
N HIS A 314 -14.08 -0.14 16.53
CA HIS A 314 -14.95 1.00 16.26
C HIS A 314 -16.25 0.57 15.55
N GLN A 315 -16.13 -0.25 14.52
CA GLN A 315 -17.24 -0.74 13.70
C GLN A 315 -18.11 -1.73 14.49
N THR A 316 -17.49 -2.54 15.35
CA THR A 316 -18.20 -3.42 16.28
C THR A 316 -18.99 -2.58 17.27
N GLN A 317 -18.42 -1.52 17.82
CA GLN A 317 -19.12 -0.63 18.75
C GLN A 317 -20.28 0.11 18.07
N TYR A 318 -20.12 0.53 16.81
CA TYR A 318 -21.21 1.10 16.00
C TYR A 318 -22.41 0.16 15.94
N TRP A 319 -22.19 -1.10 15.52
CA TRP A 319 -23.28 -2.09 15.40
C TRP A 319 -23.83 -2.55 16.74
N LYS A 320 -23.00 -2.71 17.78
CA LYS A 320 -23.47 -3.00 19.14
C LYS A 320 -24.37 -1.91 19.70
N THR A 321 -24.08 -0.63 19.39
CA THR A 321 -24.95 0.48 19.79
C THR A 321 -26.33 0.34 19.15
N ILE A 322 -26.40 -0.02 17.86
CA ILE A 322 -27.68 -0.22 17.16
C ILE A 322 -28.47 -1.41 17.76
N LEU A 323 -27.78 -2.52 18.03
CA LEU A 323 -28.37 -3.74 18.61
C LEU A 323 -28.91 -3.56 20.04
N GLN A 324 -28.56 -2.47 20.74
CA GLN A 324 -29.18 -2.14 22.04
C GLN A 324 -30.63 -1.68 21.90
N TYR A 325 -31.01 -1.14 20.74
CA TYR A 325 -32.32 -0.52 20.52
C TYR A 325 -33.19 -1.29 19.53
N GLN A 326 -32.61 -2.18 18.74
CA GLN A 326 -33.33 -2.93 17.72
C GLN A 326 -32.77 -4.35 17.58
N ASP A 327 -33.67 -5.32 17.65
CA ASP A 327 -33.38 -6.70 17.26
C ASP A 327 -33.16 -6.77 15.75
N ILE A 328 -32.04 -7.39 15.34
CA ILE A 328 -31.65 -7.54 13.93
C ILE A 328 -31.47 -9.03 13.63
N GLU A 329 -32.00 -9.45 12.49
CA GLU A 329 -31.69 -10.74 11.88
C GLU A 329 -30.55 -10.60 10.87
N CYS A 330 -29.66 -11.60 10.83
CA CYS A 330 -28.61 -11.70 9.82
C CYS A 330 -29.23 -11.71 8.41
N ILE A 331 -28.78 -10.83 7.51
CA ILE A 331 -29.35 -10.76 6.15
C ILE A 331 -29.19 -12.06 5.35
N TYR A 332 -28.17 -12.85 5.71
CA TYR A 332 -27.79 -14.10 5.04
C TYR A 332 -28.54 -15.31 5.60
N SER A 333 -28.41 -15.57 6.90
CA SER A 333 -28.94 -16.77 7.57
C SER A 333 -30.33 -16.59 8.17
N LYS A 334 -30.84 -15.36 8.27
CA LYS A 334 -32.08 -15.00 8.96
C LYS A 334 -32.12 -15.32 10.46
N ILE A 335 -30.97 -15.70 11.02
CA ILE A 335 -30.83 -15.92 12.47
C ILE A 335 -30.78 -14.57 13.18
N LYS A 336 -31.53 -14.44 14.27
CA LYS A 336 -31.47 -13.29 15.17
C LYS A 336 -30.08 -13.16 15.79
N LEU A 337 -29.51 -11.96 15.73
CA LEU A 337 -28.16 -11.71 16.23
C LEU A 337 -28.16 -11.52 17.76
N ASP A 338 -27.15 -12.09 18.41
CA ASP A 338 -26.84 -11.79 19.81
C ASP A 338 -26.01 -10.50 19.85
N LYS A 339 -26.47 -9.49 20.60
CA LYS A 339 -25.79 -8.20 20.76
C LYS A 339 -24.41 -8.32 21.42
N ASP A 340 -24.20 -9.35 22.23
CA ASP A 340 -22.94 -9.54 22.96
C ASP A 340 -21.92 -10.30 22.09
N GLU A 341 -22.40 -11.15 21.19
CA GLU A 341 -21.60 -12.05 20.34
C GLU A 341 -21.85 -11.84 18.83
N ILE A 342 -21.40 -10.70 18.30
CA ILE A 342 -21.41 -10.43 16.85
C ILE A 342 -20.03 -10.60 16.20
N SER A 343 -20.05 -11.04 14.94
CA SER A 343 -18.97 -10.83 13.97
C SER A 343 -19.40 -9.71 13.00
N LEU A 344 -18.44 -9.11 12.30
CA LEU A 344 -18.73 -8.25 11.16
C LEU A 344 -18.34 -8.95 9.86
N ASP A 345 -19.16 -8.80 8.83
CA ASP A 345 -18.85 -9.19 7.46
C ASP A 345 -18.66 -7.96 6.59
N HIS A 346 -17.63 -7.99 5.75
CA HIS A 346 -17.44 -7.03 4.67
C HIS A 346 -18.25 -7.49 3.46
N TYR A 347 -19.30 -6.75 3.09
CA TYR A 347 -20.18 -7.13 1.97
C TYR A 347 -19.38 -7.33 0.67
N LEU A 348 -18.53 -6.37 0.32
CA LEU A 348 -17.43 -6.54 -0.62
C LEU A 348 -16.18 -7.05 0.12
N PRO A 349 -15.49 -8.10 -0.35
CA PRO A 349 -14.34 -8.69 0.34
C PRO A 349 -13.27 -7.67 0.75
N TRP A 350 -12.73 -7.80 1.97
CA TRP A 350 -11.66 -6.91 2.44
C TRP A 350 -10.42 -6.96 1.54
N SER A 351 -10.05 -8.14 1.02
CA SER A 351 -8.96 -8.25 0.06
C SER A 351 -9.23 -7.56 -1.29
N PHE A 352 -10.50 -7.25 -1.60
CA PHE A 352 -10.85 -6.42 -2.75
C PHE A 352 -10.85 -4.92 -2.40
N VAL A 353 -11.37 -4.48 -1.26
CA VAL A 353 -11.48 -3.03 -0.97
C VAL A 353 -10.29 -2.45 -0.18
N ALA A 354 -9.58 -3.28 0.59
CA ALA A 354 -8.47 -2.92 1.46
C ALA A 354 -8.77 -1.76 2.43
N HIS A 355 -9.97 -1.76 3.01
CA HIS A 355 -10.41 -0.82 4.04
C HIS A 355 -11.52 -1.40 4.92
N ASP A 356 -11.75 -0.78 6.07
CA ASP A 356 -12.77 -1.18 7.05
C ASP A 356 -13.90 -0.13 7.19
N GLN A 357 -14.28 0.52 6.08
CA GLN A 357 -15.33 1.52 6.08
C GLN A 357 -16.71 0.93 6.44
N LEU A 358 -17.44 1.67 7.27
CA LEU A 358 -18.72 1.23 7.84
C LEU A 358 -19.79 0.94 6.78
N TRP A 359 -19.78 1.67 5.66
CA TRP A 359 -20.75 1.47 4.58
C TRP A 359 -20.67 0.08 3.95
N ASN A 360 -19.55 -0.62 4.10
CA ASN A 360 -19.32 -1.97 3.58
C ASN A 360 -19.44 -3.06 4.67
N LEU A 361 -19.72 -2.71 5.93
CA LEU A 361 -19.69 -3.63 7.06
C LEU A 361 -21.06 -3.82 7.69
N ILE A 362 -21.46 -5.07 7.89
CA ILE A 362 -22.72 -5.45 8.57
C ILE A 362 -22.49 -6.50 9.65
N PRO A 363 -23.35 -6.58 10.69
CA PRO A 363 -23.22 -7.57 11.74
C PRO A 363 -23.75 -8.91 11.25
N THR A 364 -23.08 -9.98 11.65
CA THR A 364 -23.41 -11.35 11.31
C THR A 364 -22.88 -12.31 12.38
N THR A 365 -23.08 -13.62 12.20
CA THR A 365 -22.47 -14.65 13.05
C THR A 365 -21.10 -15.08 12.51
N THR A 366 -20.24 -15.59 13.39
CA THR A 366 -18.92 -16.10 12.99
C THR A 366 -19.00 -17.21 11.93
N SER A 367 -20.00 -18.09 12.04
CA SER A 367 -20.25 -19.16 11.06
C SER A 367 -20.53 -18.61 9.66
N VAL A 368 -21.41 -17.61 9.58
CA VAL A 368 -21.78 -16.96 8.30
C VAL A 368 -20.60 -16.22 7.70
N ASN A 369 -19.89 -15.41 8.50
CA ASN A 369 -18.70 -14.69 8.05
C ASN A 369 -17.62 -15.65 7.53
N SER A 370 -17.39 -16.76 8.24
CA SER A 370 -16.40 -17.77 7.83
C SER A 370 -16.82 -18.50 6.54
N SER A 371 -18.11 -18.78 6.38
CA SER A 371 -18.68 -19.40 5.18
C SER A 371 -18.60 -18.48 3.96
N LYS A 372 -18.88 -17.18 4.14
CA LYS A 372 -18.76 -16.18 3.07
C LYS A 372 -17.32 -15.94 2.67
N SER A 373 -16.42 -15.80 3.66
CA SER A 373 -14.99 -15.58 3.43
C SER A 373 -14.79 -14.41 2.44
N ASN A 374 -13.92 -14.57 1.44
CA ASN A 374 -13.65 -13.58 0.40
C ASN A 374 -14.59 -13.70 -0.82
N ASN A 375 -15.71 -14.41 -0.72
CA ASN A 375 -16.65 -14.51 -1.83
C ASN A 375 -17.57 -13.28 -1.91
N LEU A 376 -18.02 -12.95 -3.12
CA LEU A 376 -19.01 -11.89 -3.34
C LEU A 376 -20.42 -12.47 -3.11
N PRO A 377 -21.26 -11.80 -2.31
CA PRO A 377 -22.61 -12.27 -2.02
C PRO A 377 -23.49 -12.20 -3.28
N SER A 378 -24.44 -13.13 -3.40
CA SER A 378 -25.48 -13.09 -4.44
C SER A 378 -26.29 -11.79 -4.36
N GLU A 379 -26.67 -11.26 -5.52
CA GLU A 379 -27.47 -10.03 -5.67
C GLU A 379 -28.78 -10.05 -4.86
N LYS A 380 -29.35 -11.25 -4.60
CA LYS A 380 -30.53 -11.41 -3.75
C LYS A 380 -30.38 -10.82 -2.34
N TYR A 381 -29.13 -10.64 -1.86
CA TYR A 381 -28.85 -10.05 -0.55
C TYR A 381 -28.73 -8.53 -0.59
N LEU A 382 -28.57 -7.89 -1.76
CA LEU A 382 -28.29 -6.46 -1.87
C LEU A 382 -29.40 -5.60 -1.27
N GLN A 383 -30.66 -5.91 -1.58
CA GLN A 383 -31.78 -5.13 -1.04
C GLN A 383 -31.85 -5.21 0.49
N ASN A 384 -31.63 -6.40 1.06
CA ASN A 384 -31.62 -6.60 2.51
C ASN A 384 -30.41 -5.92 3.17
N PHE A 385 -29.25 -5.93 2.50
CA PHE A 385 -28.05 -5.22 2.94
C PHE A 385 -28.29 -3.71 3.03
N ILE A 386 -28.85 -3.09 1.98
CA ILE A 386 -29.13 -1.65 1.95
C ILE A 386 -30.16 -1.28 3.03
N ARG A 387 -31.23 -2.07 3.18
CA ARG A 387 -32.25 -1.85 4.22
C ARG A 387 -31.65 -1.94 5.62
N LEU A 388 -30.72 -2.88 5.86
CA LEU A 388 -30.04 -3.00 7.14
C LEU A 388 -29.13 -1.79 7.41
N GLN A 389 -28.41 -1.30 6.40
CA GLN A 389 -27.60 -0.08 6.55
C GLN A 389 -28.47 1.15 6.87
N HIS A 390 -29.59 1.31 6.15
CA HIS A 390 -30.56 2.39 6.42
C HIS A 390 -31.13 2.34 7.84
N LEU A 391 -31.54 1.15 8.29
CA LEU A 391 -32.03 0.91 9.64
C LEU A 391 -30.96 1.29 10.68
N GLY A 392 -29.72 0.83 10.47
CA GLY A 392 -28.59 1.14 11.33
C GLY A 392 -28.31 2.65 11.42
N LEU A 393 -28.24 3.34 10.29
CA LEU A 393 -28.01 4.79 10.21
C LEU A 393 -29.09 5.58 10.97
N THR A 394 -30.35 5.18 10.81
CA THR A 394 -31.52 5.83 11.44
C THR A 394 -31.50 5.67 12.95
N ILE A 395 -31.33 4.44 13.44
CA ILE A 395 -31.25 4.16 14.88
C ILE A 395 -30.02 4.84 15.48
N TYR A 396 -28.88 4.74 14.81
CA TYR A 396 -27.64 5.31 15.32
C TYR A 396 -27.77 6.83 15.50
N LYS A 397 -28.37 7.54 14.52
CA LYS A 397 -28.62 8.99 14.63
C LYS A 397 -29.47 9.36 15.84
N GLN A 398 -30.49 8.56 16.16
CA GLN A 398 -31.39 8.83 17.28
C GLN A 398 -30.73 8.61 18.65
N ASN A 399 -29.69 7.76 18.70
CA ASN A 399 -29.13 7.27 19.96
C ASN A 399 -27.70 7.75 20.24
N VAL A 400 -27.13 8.61 19.39
CA VAL A 400 -25.81 9.23 19.63
C VAL A 400 -25.86 10.74 19.39
N THR A 401 -24.86 11.45 19.91
CA THR A 401 -24.74 12.90 19.67
C THR A 401 -24.57 13.18 18.17
N GLN A 402 -25.14 14.31 17.71
CA GLN A 402 -25.03 14.74 16.31
C GLN A 402 -23.58 14.78 15.80
N LYS A 403 -22.64 15.28 16.61
CA LYS A 403 -21.21 15.30 16.28
C LYS A 403 -20.64 13.90 16.04
N LYS A 404 -20.97 12.94 16.92
CA LYS A 404 -20.52 11.55 16.79
C LYS A 404 -21.10 10.90 15.54
N TRP A 405 -22.38 11.14 15.26
CA TRP A 405 -23.03 10.64 14.06
C TRP A 405 -22.31 11.14 12.80
N PHE A 406 -22.09 12.45 12.66
CA PHE A 406 -21.38 13.03 11.49
C PHE A 406 -19.97 12.47 11.30
N ASN A 407 -19.21 12.25 12.39
CA ASN A 407 -17.87 11.69 12.29
C ASN A 407 -17.89 10.24 11.79
N ASP A 408 -18.80 9.42 12.31
CA ASP A 408 -18.83 7.99 12.02
C ASP A 408 -19.42 7.71 10.61
N ILE A 409 -20.31 8.58 10.11
CA ILE A 409 -20.94 8.43 8.79
C ILE A 409 -20.20 9.13 7.64
N GLU A 410 -19.06 9.77 7.91
CA GLU A 410 -18.28 10.52 6.91
C GLU A 410 -17.97 9.68 5.66
N SER A 411 -17.52 8.44 5.88
CA SER A 411 -17.22 7.51 4.77
C SER A 411 -18.45 7.14 3.94
N PHE A 412 -19.65 7.07 4.53
CA PHE A 412 -20.88 6.85 3.75
C PHE A 412 -21.12 8.00 2.78
N VAL A 413 -20.96 9.25 3.25
CA VAL A 413 -21.18 10.44 2.41
C VAL A 413 -20.13 10.51 1.31
N ALA A 414 -18.85 10.39 1.68
CA ALA A 414 -17.72 10.55 0.78
C ALA A 414 -17.64 9.43 -0.28
N ASP A 415 -17.85 8.17 0.12
CA ASP A 415 -17.64 7.01 -0.76
C ASP A 415 -18.88 6.68 -1.59
N LEU A 416 -20.09 6.81 -1.01
CA LEU A 416 -21.35 6.61 -1.74
C LEU A 416 -21.78 7.85 -2.55
N LYS A 417 -21.01 8.94 -2.48
CA LYS A 417 -21.25 10.20 -3.20
C LYS A 417 -22.63 10.80 -2.94
N VAL A 418 -23.01 10.82 -1.67
CA VAL A 418 -24.28 11.41 -1.22
C VAL A 418 -24.06 12.90 -0.95
N ASN A 419 -25.02 13.75 -1.33
CA ASN A 419 -24.84 15.21 -1.28
C ASN A 419 -24.84 15.76 0.15
N GLN A 420 -25.80 15.33 0.97
CA GLN A 420 -25.92 15.73 2.37
C GLN A 420 -25.99 14.49 3.26
N ALA A 421 -25.45 14.58 4.48
CA ALA A 421 -25.48 13.48 5.43
C ALA A 421 -26.91 13.00 5.71
N GLU A 422 -27.86 13.94 5.84
CA GLU A 422 -29.27 13.67 6.10
C GLU A 422 -29.93 12.83 5.00
N ASP A 423 -29.44 12.91 3.76
CA ASP A 423 -29.97 12.12 2.64
C ASP A 423 -29.75 10.62 2.85
N LEU A 424 -28.76 10.22 3.66
CA LEU A 424 -28.54 8.81 4.05
C LEU A 424 -29.72 8.20 4.81
N LEU A 425 -30.59 9.03 5.39
CA LEU A 425 -31.79 8.61 6.12
C LEU A 425 -33.01 8.47 5.21
N ASN A 426 -32.89 8.87 3.94
CA ASN A 426 -33.90 8.58 2.93
C ASN A 426 -33.55 7.25 2.24
N LEU A 427 -34.41 6.24 2.43
CA LEU A 427 -34.15 4.90 1.93
C LEU A 427 -33.99 4.86 0.40
N GLU A 428 -34.77 5.64 -0.35
CA GLU A 428 -34.70 5.69 -1.81
C GLU A 428 -33.38 6.30 -2.29
N ILE A 429 -32.95 7.39 -1.66
CA ILE A 429 -31.65 8.02 -1.99
C ILE A 429 -30.51 7.07 -1.66
N LEU A 430 -30.54 6.43 -0.49
CA LEU A 430 -29.52 5.48 -0.07
C LEU A 430 -29.46 4.26 -1.00
N PHE A 431 -30.62 3.75 -1.43
CA PHE A 431 -30.70 2.63 -2.37
C PHE A 431 -30.03 2.98 -3.71
N ASN A 432 -30.39 4.13 -4.27
CA ASN A 432 -29.78 4.64 -5.49
C ASN A 432 -28.26 4.83 -5.36
N ALA A 433 -27.77 5.32 -4.21
CA ALA A 433 -26.35 5.52 -3.96
C ALA A 433 -25.57 4.19 -3.87
N TYR A 434 -26.13 3.20 -3.17
CA TYR A 434 -25.54 1.86 -3.08
C TYR A 434 -25.56 1.12 -4.42
N GLU A 435 -26.65 1.17 -5.19
CA GLU A 435 -26.68 0.53 -6.51
C GLU A 435 -25.63 1.11 -7.45
N LYS A 436 -25.49 2.45 -7.49
CA LYS A 436 -24.46 3.13 -8.30
C LYS A 436 -23.03 2.82 -7.86
N THR A 437 -22.82 2.43 -6.60
CA THR A 437 -21.47 2.21 -6.04
C THR A 437 -21.10 0.72 -6.01
N ILE A 438 -21.96 -0.12 -5.46
CA ILE A 438 -21.68 -1.54 -5.20
C ILE A 438 -21.71 -2.37 -6.48
N GLN A 439 -22.69 -2.14 -7.37
CA GLN A 439 -22.81 -2.96 -8.58
C GLN A 439 -21.54 -2.88 -9.47
N PRO A 440 -21.00 -1.67 -9.77
CA PRO A 440 -19.72 -1.58 -10.47
C PRO A 440 -18.57 -2.27 -9.72
N LEU A 441 -18.52 -2.15 -8.39
CA LEU A 441 -17.47 -2.78 -7.57
C LEU A 441 -17.57 -4.31 -7.57
N ILE A 442 -18.77 -4.90 -7.54
CA ILE A 442 -18.98 -6.35 -7.68
C ILE A 442 -18.50 -6.82 -9.05
N CYS A 443 -18.82 -6.08 -10.11
CA CYS A 443 -18.36 -6.40 -11.47
C CYS A 443 -16.83 -6.38 -11.55
N LEU A 444 -16.19 -5.33 -11.04
CA LEU A 444 -14.74 -5.20 -10.99
C LEU A 444 -14.07 -6.32 -10.17
N ALA A 445 -14.62 -6.65 -9.00
CA ALA A 445 -14.11 -7.74 -8.18
C ALA A 445 -14.24 -9.10 -8.90
N THR A 446 -15.36 -9.34 -9.56
CA THR A 446 -15.57 -10.57 -10.34
C THR A 446 -14.54 -10.68 -11.46
N MET A 447 -14.29 -9.60 -12.21
CA MET A 447 -13.27 -9.55 -13.26
C MET A 447 -11.85 -9.75 -12.72
N GLN A 448 -11.56 -9.34 -11.48
CA GLN A 448 -10.29 -9.62 -10.79
C GLN A 448 -10.19 -11.07 -10.28
N GLY A 449 -11.24 -11.88 -10.41
CA GLY A 449 -11.24 -13.29 -10.06
C GLY A 449 -11.72 -13.59 -8.64
N PHE A 450 -12.47 -12.69 -8.01
CA PHE A 450 -13.26 -13.02 -6.80
C PHE A 450 -14.48 -13.85 -7.19
N SER A 451 -14.79 -14.90 -6.41
CA SER A 451 -15.91 -15.80 -6.72
C SER A 451 -17.26 -15.11 -6.51
N PRO A 452 -18.10 -15.00 -7.55
CA PRO A 452 -19.42 -14.37 -7.44
C PRO A 452 -20.49 -15.31 -6.89
N ASN A 453 -21.67 -14.75 -6.61
CA ASN A 453 -22.91 -15.49 -6.35
C ASN A 453 -22.89 -16.41 -5.13
N TRP A 454 -22.14 -16.04 -4.09
CA TRP A 454 -22.18 -16.79 -2.83
C TRP A 454 -23.57 -16.72 -2.19
N ILE A 455 -24.05 -17.88 -1.74
CA ILE A 455 -25.32 -18.06 -1.04
C ILE A 455 -25.04 -18.81 0.24
N TYR A 456 -25.55 -18.31 1.36
CA TYR A 456 -25.49 -19.04 2.63
C TYR A 456 -26.38 -20.28 2.55
N ALA A 457 -25.79 -21.44 2.84
CA ALA A 457 -26.43 -22.75 2.78
C ALA A 457 -27.17 -23.09 4.07
#